data_AF-A0A0C3DC26-F1
#
_entry.id   AF-A0A0C3DC26-F1
#
_cell.length_a   1.000
_cell.length_b   1.000
_cell.length_c   1.000
_cell.angle_alpha   90.00
_cell.angle_beta   90.00
_cell.angle_gamma   90.00
#
_symmetry.space_group_name_H-M   'P 1'
#
loop_
_entity.id
_entity.type
_entity.pdbx_description
1 polymer ?
#
loop_
_entity_poly.entity_id
_entity_poly.type
_entity_poly.pdbx_seq_one_letter_code
_entity_poly.pdbx_strand_id
1 'polypeptide(L)'
;MAHLAEAKCPKDDWAGISDWSTRKQRQNRLNQRAYSNNMITCNPHEQIPGTFIVKVATKTITFDLYEPVPILSDHLISLIRYNIYRAVAVNSWAIGIDPRLMHSDILSPFTSTDTEITKFSRSLPPSLRPTAVQRSIPHHPYIDLFPFPSLRDRLIELGDTIDEDELCADFAGENLTSELGGHTGLISWGEPWDPHSWEVAEPLWEKWSTVLKGCSGLLQATNYWRQRRDEPRLVEIL
;
A
#
# COMPACT_ATOMS: atom_id res chain seq x y z
N MET A 1 19.79 -30.88 -1.82
CA MET A 1 20.47 -29.60 -2.09
C MET A 1 19.40 -28.53 -2.02
N ALA A 2 19.61 -27.44 -1.29
CA ALA A 2 18.60 -26.39 -1.14
C ALA A 2 18.37 -25.69 -2.49
N HIS A 3 17.11 -25.46 -2.87
CA HIS A 3 16.74 -24.84 -4.15
C HIS A 3 17.04 -23.33 -4.20
N LEU A 4 17.28 -22.71 -3.04
CA LEU A 4 17.52 -21.28 -2.89
C LEU A 4 18.93 -21.05 -2.30
N ALA A 5 19.73 -20.19 -2.93
CA ALA A 5 21.12 -19.91 -2.53
C ALA A 5 21.26 -19.37 -1.09
N GLU A 6 20.17 -18.82 -0.54
CA GLU A 6 20.12 -18.19 0.78
C GLU A 6 19.57 -19.11 1.89
N ALA A 7 18.99 -20.26 1.52
CA ALA A 7 18.40 -21.20 2.47
C ALA A 7 19.49 -22.03 3.17
N LYS A 8 19.81 -21.65 4.42
CA LYS A 8 20.84 -22.32 5.23
C LYS A 8 20.35 -23.64 5.86
N CYS A 9 19.04 -23.89 5.90
CA CYS A 9 18.49 -25.15 6.37
C CYS A 9 17.12 -25.48 5.72
N PRO A 10 16.63 -26.73 5.82
CA PRO A 10 15.35 -27.14 5.22
C PRO A 10 14.12 -26.39 5.73
N LYS A 11 14.20 -25.69 6.87
CA LYS A 11 13.10 -24.84 7.38
C LYS A 11 13.04 -23.47 6.72
N ASP A 12 14.10 -23.08 6.03
CA ASP A 12 14.18 -21.84 5.26
C ASP A 12 13.76 -22.04 3.80
N ASP A 13 13.68 -23.30 3.34
CA ASP A 13 13.09 -23.64 2.05
C ASP A 13 11.58 -23.42 2.13
N TRP A 14 11.09 -22.48 1.33
CA TRP A 14 9.67 -22.17 1.21
C TRP A 14 9.05 -22.81 -0.04
N ALA A 15 9.85 -23.47 -0.89
CA ALA A 15 9.34 -24.13 -2.09
C ALA A 15 8.42 -25.32 -1.69
N GLY A 16 7.19 -25.32 -2.19
CA GLY A 16 6.21 -26.40 -1.96
C GLY A 16 5.34 -26.28 -0.70
N ILE A 17 5.40 -25.16 0.04
CA ILE A 17 4.54 -24.92 1.21
C ILE A 17 3.25 -24.20 0.77
N SER A 18 2.11 -24.85 0.97
CA SER A 18 0.77 -24.35 0.61
C SER A 18 0.17 -23.41 1.67
N ASP A 19 0.66 -23.47 2.90
CA ASP A 19 0.21 -22.64 4.02
C ASP A 19 0.91 -21.27 4.00
N TRP A 20 0.12 -20.21 3.80
CA TRP A 20 0.61 -18.85 3.59
C TRP A 20 1.34 -18.27 4.79
N SER A 21 0.78 -18.43 6.00
CA SER A 21 1.38 -17.86 7.21
C SER A 21 2.81 -18.38 7.43
N THR A 22 2.99 -19.68 7.17
CA THR A 22 4.28 -20.36 7.23
C THR A 22 5.22 -19.93 6.08
N ARG A 23 4.68 -19.69 4.88
CA ARG A 23 5.46 -19.24 3.70
C ARG A 23 5.98 -17.81 3.88
N LYS A 24 5.11 -16.86 4.23
CA LYS A 24 5.44 -15.44 4.45
C LYS A 24 6.45 -15.28 5.59
N GLN A 25 6.28 -16.01 6.69
CA GLN A 25 7.23 -15.99 7.81
C GLN A 25 8.63 -16.49 7.42
N ARG A 26 8.72 -17.50 6.54
CA ARG A 26 10.00 -18.03 6.04
C ARG A 26 10.67 -17.08 5.05
N GLN A 27 9.90 -16.47 4.15
CA GLN A 27 10.40 -15.47 3.21
C GLN A 27 10.91 -14.22 3.95
N ASN A 28 10.16 -13.71 4.92
CA ASN A 28 10.56 -12.54 5.70
C ASN A 28 11.85 -12.77 6.48
N ARG A 29 12.06 -14.00 6.99
CA ARG A 29 13.31 -14.39 7.63
C ARG A 29 14.50 -14.43 6.66
N LEU A 30 14.29 -14.81 5.40
CA LEU A 30 15.32 -14.74 4.37
C LEU A 30 15.63 -13.28 4.00
N ASN A 31 14.60 -12.47 3.76
CA ASN A 31 14.74 -11.04 3.44
C ASN A 31 15.46 -10.26 4.55
N GLN A 32 15.12 -10.50 5.82
CA GLN A 32 15.82 -9.90 6.97
C GLN A 32 17.30 -10.31 7.05
N ARG A 33 17.62 -11.56 6.66
CA ARG A 33 19.00 -12.05 6.64
C ARG A 33 19.78 -11.49 5.45
N ALA A 34 19.17 -11.37 4.27
CA ALA A 34 19.77 -10.71 3.11
C ALA A 34 20.08 -9.25 3.43
N TYR A 35 19.13 -8.55 4.06
CA TYR A 35 19.32 -7.19 4.56
C TYR A 35 20.47 -7.10 5.59
N SER A 36 20.49 -8.02 6.57
CA SER A 36 21.55 -8.06 7.59
C SER A 36 22.94 -8.39 6.99
N ASN A 37 23.01 -9.30 6.01
CA ASN A 37 24.26 -9.64 5.33
C ASN A 37 24.77 -8.49 4.47
N ASN A 38 23.87 -7.77 3.78
CA ASN A 38 24.22 -6.57 3.01
C ASN A 38 24.72 -5.44 3.92
N MET A 39 24.20 -5.33 5.16
CA MET A 39 24.76 -4.42 6.17
C MET A 39 26.16 -4.86 6.68
N ILE A 40 26.47 -6.15 6.68
CA ILE A 40 27.78 -6.68 7.13
C ILE A 40 28.86 -6.53 6.05
N THR A 41 28.48 -6.53 4.76
CA THR A 41 29.43 -6.32 3.65
C THR A 41 29.87 -4.87 3.47
N CYS A 42 29.27 -3.92 4.20
CA CYS A 42 29.77 -2.55 4.27
C CYS A 42 31.01 -2.50 5.16
N ASN A 43 32.16 -2.27 4.54
CA ASN A 43 33.45 -2.16 5.20
C ASN A 43 33.46 -0.96 6.18
N PRO A 44 33.64 -1.14 7.50
CA PRO A 44 33.41 -0.09 8.51
C PRO A 44 34.43 1.06 8.49
N HIS A 45 35.40 1.05 7.57
CA HIS A 45 36.41 2.09 7.42
C HIS A 45 36.34 2.86 6.10
N GLU A 46 35.41 2.50 5.21
CA GLU A 46 35.18 3.30 4.01
C GLU A 46 34.12 4.34 4.35
N GLN A 47 34.58 5.56 4.68
CA GLN A 47 33.69 6.70 4.83
C GLN A 47 32.89 6.86 3.54
N ILE A 48 31.63 6.47 3.58
CA ILE A 48 30.65 6.85 2.57
C ILE A 48 30.64 8.38 2.59
N PRO A 49 31.03 9.07 1.49
CA PRO A 49 30.99 10.52 1.45
C PRO A 49 29.59 10.97 1.87
N GLY A 50 29.50 11.93 2.81
CA GLY A 50 28.28 12.58 3.33
C GLY A 50 27.38 11.83 4.30
N THR A 51 27.79 10.73 4.90
CA THR A 51 27.15 10.30 6.15
C THR A 51 27.86 10.98 7.33
N PHE A 52 27.12 11.63 8.23
CA PHE A 52 27.69 12.12 9.50
C PHE A 52 26.85 11.67 10.70
N ILE A 53 27.52 11.43 11.82
CA ILE A 53 26.92 10.80 12.99
C ILE A 53 26.84 11.83 14.12
N VAL A 54 25.65 11.98 14.70
CA VAL A 54 25.44 12.81 15.90
C VAL A 54 25.00 11.91 17.05
N LYS A 55 25.68 12.04 18.19
CA LYS A 55 25.25 11.36 19.43
C LYS A 55 24.35 12.29 20.22
N VAL A 56 23.14 11.84 20.53
CA VAL A 56 22.18 12.55 21.38
C VAL A 56 21.79 11.63 22.53
N ALA A 57 22.22 12.00 23.74
CA ALA A 57 22.10 11.15 24.94
C ALA A 57 22.67 9.75 24.71
N THR A 58 21.89 8.69 24.96
CA THR A 58 22.31 7.28 24.78
C THR A 58 22.08 6.77 23.36
N LYS A 59 21.58 7.60 22.44
CA LYS A 59 21.31 7.20 21.06
C LYS A 59 22.30 7.82 20.09
N THR A 60 22.77 7.00 19.17
CA THR A 60 23.52 7.44 18.01
C THR A 60 22.53 7.65 16.87
N ILE A 61 22.49 8.85 16.33
CA ILE A 61 21.70 9.21 15.14
C ILE A 61 22.68 9.30 13.98
N THR A 62 22.42 8.53 12.93
CA THR A 62 23.19 8.58 11.68
C THR A 62 22.41 9.44 10.70
N PHE A 63 23.02 10.50 10.20
CA PHE A 63 22.50 11.31 9.10
C PHE A 63 23.17 10.82 7.83
N ASP A 64 22.39 10.24 6.94
CA ASP A 64 22.85 9.88 5.60
C ASP A 64 22.38 10.95 4.63
N LEU A 65 23.32 11.76 4.11
CA LEU A 65 23.02 12.78 3.10
C LEU A 65 22.96 12.22 1.67
N TYR A 66 23.31 10.94 1.49
CA TYR A 66 23.38 10.28 0.19
C TYR A 66 22.54 9.02 0.08
N GLU A 67 21.80 8.63 1.13
CA GLU A 67 20.61 7.81 0.94
C GLU A 67 19.73 8.61 -0.03
N PRO A 68 19.56 8.15 -1.28
CA PRO A 68 18.65 8.83 -2.18
C PRO A 68 17.27 8.58 -1.58
N VAL A 69 16.82 9.52 -0.74
CA VAL A 69 15.42 9.90 -0.77
C VAL A 69 15.15 10.09 -2.27
N PRO A 70 14.26 9.31 -2.91
CA PRO A 70 14.02 9.40 -4.34
C PRO A 70 13.21 10.66 -4.62
N ILE A 71 13.79 11.80 -4.28
CA ILE A 71 13.30 13.13 -4.56
C ILE A 71 14.52 13.83 -5.14
N LEU A 72 14.83 13.51 -6.41
CA LEU A 72 15.68 14.40 -7.19
C LEU A 72 15.07 15.80 -7.09
N SER A 73 15.90 16.81 -6.93
CA SER A 73 15.50 18.21 -6.78
C SER A 73 14.73 18.75 -8.01
N ASP A 74 14.59 17.93 -9.05
CA ASP A 74 13.98 18.21 -10.35
C ASP A 74 12.53 17.66 -10.42
N HIS A 75 12.11 16.88 -9.42
CA HIS A 75 10.81 16.18 -9.37
C HIS A 75 9.92 16.77 -8.28
N LEU A 76 9.18 17.82 -8.64
CA LEU A 76 8.02 18.23 -7.85
C LEU A 76 7.13 16.98 -7.65
N ILE A 77 6.77 16.65 -6.41
CA ILE A 77 5.65 15.72 -6.17
C ILE A 77 4.46 16.35 -6.92
N SER A 78 3.94 15.66 -7.95
CA SER A 78 2.76 16.15 -8.64
C SER A 78 1.64 16.33 -7.61
N LEU A 79 0.82 17.36 -7.75
CA LEU A 79 -0.29 17.58 -6.81
C LEU A 79 -1.17 16.32 -6.67
N ILE A 80 -1.29 15.54 -7.74
CA ILE A 80 -1.98 14.26 -7.77
C ILE A 80 -1.31 13.23 -6.83
N ARG A 81 0.02 13.05 -6.93
CA ARG A 81 0.77 12.13 -6.06
C ARG A 81 0.73 12.59 -4.59
N TYR A 82 0.83 13.90 -4.34
CA TYR A 82 0.64 14.47 -3.00
C TYR A 82 -0.74 14.14 -2.45
N ASN A 83 -1.80 14.32 -3.25
CA ASN A 83 -3.16 14.07 -2.82
C ASN A 83 -3.40 12.59 -2.46
N ILE A 84 -2.76 11.65 -3.16
CA ILE A 84 -2.82 10.23 -2.82
C ILE A 84 -2.11 9.93 -1.50
N TYR A 85 -0.90 10.44 -1.28
CA TYR A 85 -0.23 10.26 0.02
C TYR A 85 -1.00 10.91 1.17
N ARG A 86 -1.57 12.11 0.94
CA ARG A 86 -2.49 12.75 1.89
C ARG A 86 -3.69 11.85 2.17
N ALA A 87 -4.30 11.27 1.15
CA ALA A 87 -5.47 10.41 1.30
C ALA A 87 -5.16 9.18 2.17
N VAL A 88 -4.05 8.49 1.88
CA VAL A 88 -3.55 7.36 2.66
C VAL A 88 -3.35 7.77 4.12
N ALA A 89 -2.62 8.87 4.37
CA ALA A 89 -2.32 9.31 5.72
C ALA A 89 -3.59 9.67 6.52
N VAL A 90 -4.49 10.43 5.91
CA VAL A 90 -5.74 10.88 6.54
C VAL A 90 -6.66 9.70 6.86
N ASN A 91 -6.87 8.77 5.92
CA ASN A 91 -7.71 7.61 6.19
C ASN A 91 -7.06 6.66 7.20
N SER A 92 -5.73 6.52 7.21
CA SER A 92 -5.02 5.72 8.22
C SER A 92 -5.28 6.26 9.63
N TRP A 93 -5.12 7.57 9.82
CA TRP A 93 -5.44 8.21 11.09
C TRP A 93 -6.92 8.08 11.45
N ALA A 94 -7.82 8.20 10.47
CA ALA A 94 -9.25 8.05 10.69
C ALA A 94 -9.61 6.66 11.24
N ILE A 95 -8.95 5.60 10.78
CA ILE A 95 -9.13 4.22 11.29
C ILE A 95 -8.26 3.89 12.51
N GLY A 96 -7.54 4.88 13.06
CA GLY A 96 -6.75 4.74 14.28
C GLY A 96 -5.40 4.06 14.11
N ILE A 97 -4.85 4.06 12.89
CA ILE A 97 -3.57 3.43 12.56
C ILE A 97 -2.57 4.51 12.13
N ASP A 98 -1.39 4.48 12.73
CA ASP A 98 -0.29 5.35 12.31
C ASP A 98 0.12 4.96 10.88
N PRO A 99 0.12 5.90 9.90
CA PRO A 99 0.50 5.60 8.51
C PRO A 99 1.88 4.93 8.39
N ARG A 100 2.80 5.18 9.33
CA ARG A 100 4.13 4.58 9.36
C ARG A 100 4.10 3.08 9.64
N LEU A 101 3.00 2.54 10.16
CA LEU A 101 2.85 1.11 10.39
C LEU A 101 2.34 0.36 9.16
N MET A 102 1.96 1.06 8.09
CA MET A 102 1.39 0.42 6.89
C MET A 102 2.39 -0.41 6.08
N HIS A 103 3.69 -0.24 6.32
CA HIS A 103 4.74 -1.08 5.75
C HIS A 103 5.08 -2.30 6.64
N SER A 104 4.42 -2.43 7.80
CA SER A 104 4.68 -3.50 8.77
C SER A 104 3.64 -4.61 8.60
N ASP A 105 4.00 -5.85 8.90
CA ASP A 105 3.07 -6.98 8.81
C ASP A 105 2.10 -6.99 10.01
N ILE A 106 1.14 -6.05 9.99
CA ILE A 106 0.12 -5.86 11.03
C ILE A 106 -1.25 -6.31 10.54
N LEU A 107 -2.08 -6.78 11.47
CA LEU A 107 -3.47 -7.15 11.18
C LEU A 107 -4.40 -5.96 11.39
N SER A 108 -5.42 -5.88 10.53
CA SER A 108 -6.50 -4.90 10.70
C SER A 108 -7.16 -5.07 12.08
N PRO A 109 -7.33 -3.97 12.83
CA PRO A 109 -8.01 -4.01 14.12
C PRO A 109 -9.47 -4.45 13.99
N PHE A 110 -10.09 -4.32 12.80
CA PHE A 110 -11.50 -4.62 12.59
C PHE A 110 -11.87 -6.10 12.66
N THR A 111 -10.87 -6.99 12.66
CA THR A 111 -11.06 -8.42 12.96
C THR A 111 -11.15 -8.73 14.46
N SER A 112 -10.82 -7.76 15.32
CA SER A 112 -10.90 -7.91 16.76
C SER A 112 -12.35 -7.97 17.24
N THR A 113 -12.62 -8.84 18.21
CA THR A 113 -13.90 -8.92 18.92
C THR A 113 -14.01 -7.93 20.08
N ASP A 114 -13.01 -7.06 20.26
CA ASP A 114 -13.00 -6.04 21.31
C ASP A 114 -14.18 -5.06 21.15
N THR A 115 -14.90 -4.86 22.25
CA THR A 115 -16.05 -3.93 22.32
C THR A 115 -15.66 -2.49 22.04
N GLU A 116 -14.45 -2.05 22.39
CA GLU A 116 -13.98 -0.69 22.13
C GLU A 116 -13.71 -0.47 20.64
N ILE A 117 -13.14 -1.47 19.95
CA ILE A 117 -12.99 -1.43 18.49
C ILE A 117 -14.36 -1.40 17.81
N THR A 118 -15.33 -2.16 18.32
CA THR A 118 -16.71 -2.14 17.79
C THR A 118 -17.37 -0.77 17.98
N LYS A 119 -17.15 -0.11 19.12
CA LYS A 119 -17.65 1.26 19.37
C LYS A 119 -16.97 2.28 18.45
N PHE A 120 -15.64 2.24 18.36
CA PHE A 120 -14.85 3.10 17.48
C PHE A 120 -15.28 2.97 16.01
N SER A 121 -15.50 1.74 15.55
CA SER A 121 -15.97 1.46 14.19
C SER A 121 -17.30 2.16 13.87
N ARG A 122 -18.17 2.40 14.86
CA ARG A 122 -19.44 3.12 14.66
C ARG A 122 -19.26 4.63 14.51
N SER A 123 -18.19 5.19 15.08
CA SER A 123 -17.85 6.62 14.92
C SER A 123 -17.17 6.95 13.59
N LEU A 124 -16.69 5.95 12.85
CA LEU A 124 -16.09 6.16 11.53
C LEU A 124 -17.11 6.73 10.53
N PRO A 125 -16.64 7.52 9.53
CA PRO A 125 -17.42 7.87 8.36
C PRO A 125 -18.08 6.62 7.75
N PRO A 126 -19.35 6.68 7.30
CA PRO A 126 -20.07 5.50 6.82
C PRO A 126 -19.31 4.66 5.78
N SER A 127 -18.58 5.32 4.88
CA SER A 127 -17.75 4.73 3.82
C SER A 127 -16.52 3.96 4.32
N LEU A 128 -16.01 4.28 5.51
CA LEU A 128 -14.86 3.63 6.12
C LEU A 128 -15.24 2.56 7.15
N ARG A 129 -16.52 2.44 7.51
CA ARG A 129 -16.97 1.41 8.47
C ARG A 129 -16.64 0.00 7.95
N PRO A 130 -16.17 -0.92 8.82
CA PRO A 130 -15.82 -2.26 8.40
C PRO A 130 -17.05 -3.07 8.00
N THR A 131 -16.93 -3.77 6.86
CA THR A 131 -17.92 -4.72 6.34
C THR A 131 -17.96 -6.00 7.17
N ALA A 132 -18.90 -6.90 6.85
CA ALA A 132 -18.94 -8.23 7.46
C ALA A 132 -17.72 -9.08 7.08
N VAL A 133 -17.24 -8.95 5.84
CA VAL A 133 -16.04 -9.65 5.33
C VAL A 133 -14.81 -9.19 6.09
N GLN A 134 -14.60 -7.88 6.23
CA GLN A 134 -13.48 -7.30 6.99
C GLN A 134 -13.48 -7.74 8.46
N ARG A 135 -14.64 -7.97 9.09
CA ARG A 135 -14.70 -8.46 10.48
C ARG A 135 -14.40 -9.94 10.62
N SER A 136 -14.53 -10.71 9.53
CA SER A 136 -14.48 -12.17 9.57
C SER A 136 -13.15 -12.73 9.07
N ILE A 137 -12.46 -12.01 8.19
CA ILE A 137 -11.25 -12.50 7.51
C ILE A 137 -10.05 -11.62 7.93
N PRO A 138 -9.00 -12.20 8.54
CA PRO A 138 -7.73 -11.51 8.79
C PRO A 138 -7.14 -10.91 7.51
N HIS A 139 -6.79 -9.62 7.56
CA HIS A 139 -6.24 -8.88 6.43
C HIS A 139 -5.38 -7.70 6.92
N HIS A 140 -4.57 -7.14 6.03
CA HIS A 140 -3.74 -5.98 6.32
C HIS A 140 -4.58 -4.68 6.24
N PRO A 141 -4.37 -3.69 7.14
CA PRO A 141 -5.16 -2.46 7.19
C PRO A 141 -5.01 -1.52 5.99
N TYR A 142 -4.08 -1.77 5.05
CA TYR A 142 -4.01 -0.97 3.81
C TYR A 142 -5.33 -1.05 3.04
N ILE A 143 -6.03 -2.19 3.12
CA ILE A 143 -7.34 -2.40 2.47
C ILE A 143 -8.39 -1.49 3.12
N ASP A 144 -8.31 -1.25 4.42
CA ASP A 144 -9.27 -0.44 5.18
C ASP A 144 -9.29 1.04 4.76
N LEU A 145 -8.25 1.48 4.04
CA LEU A 145 -8.07 2.87 3.59
C LEU A 145 -9.01 3.25 2.44
N PHE A 146 -9.54 2.30 1.68
CA PHE A 146 -10.41 2.59 0.56
C PHE A 146 -11.85 2.86 1.03
N PRO A 147 -12.50 3.99 0.65
CA PRO A 147 -13.87 4.29 1.06
C PRO A 147 -14.93 3.49 0.28
N PHE A 148 -14.59 2.29 -0.18
CA PHE A 148 -15.39 1.48 -1.09
C PHE A 148 -15.57 0.07 -0.52
N PRO A 149 -16.69 -0.22 0.18
CA PRO A 149 -16.96 -1.53 0.76
C PRO A 149 -16.74 -2.70 -0.20
N SER A 150 -17.27 -2.61 -1.43
CA SER A 150 -17.16 -3.66 -2.44
C SER A 150 -15.72 -3.91 -2.92
N LEU A 151 -14.90 -2.86 -3.01
CA LEU A 151 -13.49 -3.01 -3.37
C LEU A 151 -12.71 -3.70 -2.23
N ARG A 152 -12.98 -3.31 -0.98
CA ARG A 152 -12.32 -3.90 0.19
C ARG A 152 -12.63 -5.39 0.32
N ASP A 153 -13.91 -5.73 0.23
CA ASP A 153 -14.36 -7.13 0.28
C ASP A 153 -13.70 -7.94 -0.85
N ARG A 154 -13.65 -7.38 -2.05
CA ARG A 154 -13.00 -8.03 -3.20
C ARG A 154 -11.51 -8.25 -3.01
N LEU A 155 -10.78 -7.27 -2.47
CA LEU A 155 -9.34 -7.39 -2.20
C LEU A 155 -9.08 -8.47 -1.14
N ILE A 156 -9.92 -8.54 -0.10
CA ILE A 156 -9.82 -9.58 0.94
C ILE A 156 -10.11 -10.97 0.38
N GLU A 157 -11.14 -11.11 -0.47
CA GLU A 157 -11.47 -12.36 -1.13
C GLU A 157 -10.37 -12.84 -2.08
N LEU A 158 -9.71 -11.91 -2.78
CA LEU A 158 -8.60 -12.24 -3.66
C LEU A 158 -7.35 -12.65 -2.87
N GLY A 159 -7.14 -12.06 -1.69
CA GLY A 159 -6.04 -12.39 -0.79
C GLY A 159 -4.70 -12.47 -1.55
N ASP A 160 -4.03 -13.62 -1.43
CA ASP A 160 -2.70 -13.87 -1.99
C ASP A 160 -2.64 -14.09 -3.51
N THR A 161 -3.79 -14.04 -4.19
CA THR A 161 -3.80 -14.13 -5.66
C THR A 161 -3.29 -12.85 -6.32
N ILE A 162 -3.15 -11.76 -5.55
CA ILE A 162 -2.61 -10.47 -5.97
C ILE A 162 -1.32 -10.18 -5.19
N ASP A 163 -0.33 -9.62 -5.88
CA ASP A 163 0.84 -9.03 -5.24
C ASP A 163 0.47 -7.67 -4.62
N GLU A 164 0.53 -7.58 -3.28
CA GLU A 164 0.15 -6.38 -2.52
C GLU A 164 1.09 -5.19 -2.80
N ASP A 165 2.38 -5.46 -2.99
CA ASP A 165 3.38 -4.42 -3.26
C ASP A 165 3.19 -3.85 -4.67
N GLU A 166 2.95 -4.71 -5.65
CA GLU A 166 2.64 -4.31 -7.03
C GLU A 166 1.33 -3.48 -7.08
N LEU A 167 0.28 -3.96 -6.41
CA LEU A 167 -1.00 -3.26 -6.35
C LEU A 167 -0.84 -1.87 -5.74
N CYS A 168 -0.13 -1.74 -4.62
CA CYS A 168 0.07 -0.47 -3.94
C CYS A 168 0.86 0.52 -4.80
N ALA A 169 1.95 0.07 -5.43
CA ALA A 169 2.78 0.91 -6.29
C ALA A 169 2.00 1.36 -7.55
N ASP A 170 1.21 0.48 -8.15
CA ASP A 170 0.36 0.84 -9.29
C ASP A 170 -0.75 1.83 -8.90
N PHE A 171 -1.41 1.61 -7.76
CA PHE A 171 -2.45 2.50 -7.26
C PHE A 171 -1.89 3.89 -6.93
N ALA A 172 -0.62 3.96 -6.50
CA ALA A 172 0.10 5.21 -6.30
C ALA A 172 0.60 5.86 -7.61
N GLY A 173 0.51 5.14 -8.75
CA GLY A 173 0.94 5.61 -10.06
C GLY A 173 2.45 5.55 -10.28
N GLU A 174 3.13 4.57 -9.67
CA GLU A 174 4.61 4.49 -9.68
C GLU A 174 5.17 3.61 -10.80
N ASN A 175 4.50 2.51 -11.17
CA ASN A 175 5.05 1.56 -12.16
C ASN A 175 4.46 1.71 -13.57
N LEU A 176 3.30 2.35 -13.71
CA LEU A 176 2.57 2.43 -14.97
C LEU A 176 2.96 3.69 -15.74
N THR A 177 2.98 3.58 -17.07
CA THR A 177 3.28 4.68 -17.98
C THR A 177 2.03 5.11 -18.76
N SER A 178 2.00 6.38 -19.16
CA SER A 178 0.97 6.93 -20.04
C SER A 178 1.67 7.50 -21.27
N GLU A 179 1.21 7.12 -22.47
CA GLU A 179 1.75 7.66 -23.74
C GLU A 179 1.64 9.20 -23.81
N LEU A 180 0.66 9.77 -23.10
CA LEU A 180 0.39 11.21 -23.04
C LEU A 180 1.05 11.89 -21.84
N GLY A 181 1.85 11.18 -21.04
CA GLY A 181 2.48 11.71 -19.84
C GLY A 181 1.52 12.02 -18.69
N GLY A 182 0.30 11.45 -18.71
CA GLY A 182 -0.71 11.61 -17.67
C GLY A 182 -0.44 10.77 -16.41
N HIS A 183 -1.16 11.06 -15.32
CA HIS A 183 -1.13 10.21 -14.12
C HIS A 183 -1.68 8.83 -14.42
N THR A 184 -1.12 7.81 -13.75
CA THR A 184 -1.35 6.41 -14.12
C THR A 184 -1.99 5.56 -13.03
N GLY A 185 -2.16 6.10 -11.82
CA GLY A 185 -2.77 5.41 -10.67
C GLY A 185 -4.16 5.95 -10.28
N LEU A 186 -4.49 5.84 -9.00
CA LEU A 186 -5.68 6.47 -8.43
C LEU A 186 -5.46 7.98 -8.32
N ILE A 187 -6.54 8.74 -8.42
CA ILE A 187 -6.56 10.19 -8.22
C ILE A 187 -7.53 10.51 -7.08
N SER A 188 -7.09 11.35 -6.15
CA SER A 188 -7.94 11.89 -5.08
C SER A 188 -8.13 13.40 -5.29
N TRP A 189 -9.38 13.79 -5.55
CA TRP A 189 -9.80 15.15 -5.85
C TRP A 189 -10.22 15.95 -4.61
N GLY A 190 -10.46 15.28 -3.48
CA GLY A 190 -11.13 15.89 -2.33
C GLY A 190 -10.88 15.16 -1.01
N GLU A 191 -11.94 14.94 -0.25
CA GLU A 191 -11.83 14.25 1.03
C GLU A 191 -11.70 12.73 0.83
N PRO A 192 -10.69 12.09 1.43
CA PRO A 192 -10.33 10.72 1.07
C PRO A 192 -11.32 9.67 1.57
N TRP A 193 -12.14 10.00 2.58
CA TRP A 193 -13.23 9.15 3.02
C TRP A 193 -14.50 9.32 2.17
N ASP A 194 -14.59 10.31 1.28
CA ASP A 194 -15.74 10.48 0.37
C ASP A 194 -15.53 9.66 -0.91
N PRO A 195 -16.37 8.65 -1.18
CA PRO A 195 -16.29 7.84 -2.41
C PRO A 195 -16.32 8.65 -3.70
N HIS A 196 -16.98 9.82 -3.72
CA HIS A 196 -17.08 10.66 -4.92
C HIS A 196 -15.79 11.44 -5.22
N SER A 197 -14.82 11.43 -4.31
CA SER A 197 -13.55 12.14 -4.48
C SER A 197 -12.50 11.33 -5.23
N TRP A 198 -12.79 10.08 -5.62
CA TRP A 198 -11.81 9.20 -6.24
C TRP A 198 -12.05 9.00 -7.73
N GLU A 199 -10.96 8.84 -8.47
CA GLU A 199 -10.95 8.52 -9.89
C GLU A 199 -9.85 7.48 -10.19
N VAL A 200 -10.12 6.57 -11.13
CA VAL A 200 -9.18 5.60 -11.67
C VAL A 200 -8.59 6.12 -12.98
N ALA A 201 -7.27 6.24 -13.07
CA ALA A 201 -6.62 6.54 -14.34
C ALA A 201 -6.73 5.36 -15.32
N GLU A 202 -6.71 5.68 -16.62
CA GLU A 202 -6.91 4.70 -17.69
C GLU A 202 -5.86 3.57 -17.70
N PRO A 203 -4.54 3.82 -17.54
CA PRO A 203 -3.56 2.73 -17.44
C PRO A 203 -3.81 1.79 -16.24
N LEU A 204 -4.25 2.35 -15.10
CA LEU A 204 -4.58 1.54 -13.92
C LEU A 204 -5.76 0.61 -14.22
N TRP A 205 -6.77 1.13 -14.93
CA TRP A 205 -7.93 0.34 -15.32
C TRP A 205 -7.57 -0.78 -16.28
N GLU A 206 -6.75 -0.52 -17.30
CA GLU A 206 -6.33 -1.55 -18.25
C GLU A 206 -5.71 -2.76 -17.55
N LYS A 207 -4.87 -2.52 -16.54
CA LYS A 207 -4.22 -3.59 -15.75
C LYS A 207 -5.17 -4.22 -14.71
N TRP A 208 -5.86 -3.41 -13.92
CA TRP A 208 -6.57 -3.86 -12.71
C TRP A 208 -8.09 -3.94 -12.86
N SER A 209 -8.65 -3.88 -14.08
CA SER A 209 -10.10 -3.93 -14.28
C SER A 209 -10.76 -5.17 -13.68
N THR A 210 -10.09 -6.32 -13.64
CA THR A 210 -10.62 -7.56 -13.02
C THR A 210 -10.89 -7.41 -11.51
N VAL A 211 -10.16 -6.51 -10.84
CA VAL A 211 -10.33 -6.16 -9.43
C VAL A 211 -11.35 -5.04 -9.29
N LEU A 212 -11.24 -4.00 -10.12
CA LEU A 212 -12.01 -2.75 -9.98
C LEU A 212 -13.45 -2.83 -10.52
N LYS A 213 -13.75 -3.75 -11.46
CA LYS A 213 -15.09 -3.91 -12.09
C LYS A 213 -16.23 -4.09 -11.08
N GLY A 214 -15.96 -4.70 -9.93
CA GLY A 214 -16.97 -4.91 -8.87
C GLY A 214 -17.33 -3.66 -8.06
N CYS A 215 -16.65 -2.54 -8.27
CA CYS A 215 -16.83 -1.33 -7.49
C CYS A 215 -17.58 -0.24 -8.27
N SER A 216 -18.91 -0.36 -8.36
CA SER A 216 -19.76 0.57 -9.10
C SER A 216 -19.59 2.02 -8.63
N GLY A 217 -19.48 2.26 -7.32
CA GLY A 217 -19.26 3.61 -6.77
C GLY A 217 -17.97 4.26 -7.25
N LEU A 218 -16.86 3.51 -7.32
CA LEU A 218 -15.60 4.02 -7.83
C LEU A 218 -15.68 4.32 -9.33
N LEU A 219 -16.36 3.49 -10.12
CA LEU A 219 -16.53 3.71 -11.56
C LEU A 219 -17.47 4.89 -11.86
N GLN A 220 -18.51 5.07 -11.05
CA GLN A 220 -19.39 6.24 -11.14
C GLN A 220 -18.62 7.53 -10.83
N ALA A 221 -17.84 7.55 -9.75
CA ALA A 221 -16.99 8.69 -9.40
C ALA A 221 -15.94 8.98 -10.49
N THR A 222 -15.30 7.94 -11.01
CA THR A 222 -14.34 8.03 -12.11
C THR A 222 -14.96 8.68 -13.34
N ASN A 223 -16.11 8.18 -13.81
CA ASN A 223 -16.79 8.75 -14.96
C ASN A 223 -17.27 10.19 -14.71
N TYR A 224 -17.72 10.50 -13.50
CA TYR A 224 -18.12 11.87 -13.14
C TYR A 224 -16.97 12.87 -13.33
N TRP A 225 -15.76 12.54 -12.85
CA TRP A 225 -14.61 13.44 -12.99
C TRP A 225 -14.10 13.53 -14.42
N ARG A 226 -14.04 12.42 -15.16
CA ARG A 226 -13.69 12.41 -16.59
C ARG A 226 -14.64 13.29 -17.40
N GLN A 227 -15.95 13.15 -17.20
CA GLN A 227 -16.95 13.95 -17.92
C GLN A 227 -16.87 15.45 -17.61
N ARG A 228 -16.41 15.84 -16.40
CA ARG A 228 -16.18 17.25 -16.07
C ARG A 228 -15.03 17.90 -16.83
N ARG A 229 -14.15 17.08 -17.42
CA ARG A 229 -13.04 17.51 -18.26
C ARG A 229 -13.27 17.17 -19.75
N ASP A 230 -14.52 16.86 -20.12
CA ASP A 230 -14.92 16.44 -21.46
C ASP A 230 -14.16 15.19 -21.96
N GLU A 231 -13.65 14.36 -21.04
CA GLU A 231 -13.03 13.07 -21.36
C GLU A 231 -14.10 11.98 -21.55
N PRO A 232 -13.85 10.99 -22.43
CA PRO A 232 -14.77 9.86 -22.58
C PRO A 232 -14.88 9.07 -21.28
N ARG A 233 -16.05 8.47 -21.04
CA ARG A 233 -16.24 7.56 -19.91
C ARG A 233 -15.24 6.42 -19.99
N LEU A 234 -14.70 6.02 -18.84
CA LEU A 234 -13.78 4.89 -18.74
C LEU A 234 -14.54 3.56 -18.92
N VAL A 235 -15.77 3.49 -18.41
CA VAL A 235 -16.65 2.32 -18.51
C VAL A 235 -18.06 2.79 -18.81
N GLU A 236 -18.76 2.13 -19.74
CA GLU A 236 -20.20 2.30 -19.89
C GLU A 236 -20.91 1.60 -18.71
N ILE A 237 -21.45 2.39 -17.78
CA ILE A 237 -22.24 1.86 -16.68
C ILE A 237 -23.66 1.71 -17.20
N LEU A 238 -24.09 0.45 -17.39
CA LEU A 238 -25.47 0.06 -17.72
C LEU A 238 -26.38 0.14 -16.50
#